data_AF-A0A4Q4VMA0-F1
#
_entry.id   AF-A0A4Q4VMA0-F1
#
_cell.length_a   1.000
_cell.length_b   1.000
_cell.length_c   1.000
_cell.angle_alpha   90.00
_cell.angle_beta   90.00
_cell.angle_gamma   90.00
#
_symmetry.space_group_name_H-M   'P 1'
#
loop_
_entity.id
_entity.type
_entity.pdbx_description
1 polymer ?
#
loop_
_entity_poly.entity_id
_entity_poly.type
_entity_poly.pdbx_seq_one_letter_code
_entity_poly.pdbx_strand_id
1 'polypeptide(L)'
;MSNANQLFLLADHIKLSLLERQRAQTLNLDATDSKDGHIARSLEQFRDGLEALRGEQARLEEAGDEDGAFTISDTLPGLQKQYDDLTAQFHGFSSPSTASTLTHPNDPVLAGDFEHATSTSTTTTLPPTGPASSLRPKGQRSVSSKTVRFTDNPSPPAGAANRTAVEEDEEAADLEAQRLFGRPRYRDDPEAGPDPTEEMTNRQIHAYHEDVLRDQDEQLDRLGASIARQRELSMRIGDELDDQVALLDEVDEHVDRHQGRLDRARRQVGRISRAAAADARQMAAIVALIIILILLIAWLK
;
A
#
# COMPACT_ATOMS: atom_id res chain seq x y z
N MET A 1 9.81 -9.28 11.27
CA MET A 1 10.08 -7.89 11.65
C MET A 1 9.07 -7.00 10.94
N SER A 2 7.84 -6.95 11.44
CA SER A 2 6.85 -5.94 11.02
C SER A 2 7.22 -4.65 11.74
N ASN A 3 7.88 -3.74 11.03
CA ASN A 3 8.40 -2.50 11.61
C ASN A 3 7.25 -1.52 11.89
N ALA A 4 7.33 -0.73 12.97
CA ALA A 4 6.32 0.31 13.27
C ALA A 4 6.03 1.22 12.06
N ASN A 5 7.05 1.54 11.26
CA ASN A 5 6.92 2.30 10.01
C ASN A 5 5.99 1.65 8.98
N GLN A 6 6.01 0.32 8.86
CA GLN A 6 5.12 -0.40 7.94
C GLN A 6 3.66 -0.28 8.39
N LEU A 7 3.41 -0.24 9.70
CA LEU A 7 2.08 -0.05 10.26
C LEU A 7 1.56 1.38 10.03
N PHE A 8 2.43 2.39 10.08
CA PHE A 8 2.06 3.76 9.72
C PHE A 8 1.67 3.91 8.25
N LEU A 9 2.40 3.25 7.34
CA LEU A 9 2.07 3.21 5.91
C LEU A 9 0.76 2.45 5.65
N LEU A 10 0.55 1.32 6.33
CA LEU A 10 -0.71 0.58 6.26
C LEU A 10 -1.88 1.43 6.76
N ALA A 11 -1.69 2.16 7.87
CA ALA A 11 -2.69 3.08 8.39
C ALA A 11 -3.03 4.18 7.37
N ASP A 12 -2.04 4.76 6.67
CA ASP A 12 -2.30 5.76 5.63
C ASP A 12 -3.03 5.17 4.41
N HIS A 13 -2.70 3.94 4.01
CA HIS A 13 -3.45 3.24 2.97
C HIS A 13 -4.92 3.00 3.37
N ILE A 14 -5.19 2.59 4.61
CA ILE A 14 -6.55 2.42 5.14
C ILE A 14 -7.29 3.76 5.15
N LYS A 15 -6.64 4.85 5.55
CA LYS A 15 -7.24 6.20 5.51
C LYS A 15 -7.64 6.61 4.10
N LEU A 16 -6.75 6.43 3.12
CA LEU A 16 -7.04 6.73 1.70
C LEU A 16 -8.20 5.88 1.18
N SER A 17 -8.22 4.58 1.51
CA SER A 17 -9.30 3.68 1.10
C SER A 17 -10.65 4.07 1.73
N LEU A 18 -10.65 4.54 2.99
CA LEU A 18 -11.85 5.04 3.66
C LEU A 18 -12.35 6.36 3.05
N LEU A 19 -11.46 7.28 2.68
CA LEU A 19 -11.83 8.51 1.97
C LEU A 19 -12.42 8.22 0.59
N GLU A 20 -11.82 7.29 -0.15
CA GLU A 20 -12.29 6.87 -1.46
C GLU A 20 -13.62 6.10 -1.39
N ARG A 21 -13.86 5.37 -0.29
CA ARG A 21 -15.18 4.80 0.02
C ARG A 21 -16.21 5.90 0.30
N GLN A 22 -15.89 6.87 1.14
CA GLN A 22 -16.77 8.02 1.42
C GLN A 22 -17.13 8.77 0.14
N ARG A 23 -16.17 8.95 -0.77
CA ARG A 23 -16.40 9.56 -2.08
C ARG A 23 -17.28 8.70 -2.98
N ALA A 24 -17.08 7.38 -3.02
CA ALA A 24 -17.95 6.49 -3.79
C ALA A 24 -19.40 6.51 -3.28
N GLN A 25 -19.58 6.62 -1.97
CA GLN A 25 -20.90 6.78 -1.35
C GLN A 25 -21.54 8.12 -1.72
N THR A 26 -20.80 9.24 -1.72
CA THR A 26 -21.37 10.54 -2.15
C THR A 26 -21.73 10.56 -3.63
N LEU A 27 -21.03 9.78 -4.45
CA LEU A 27 -21.29 9.62 -5.88
C LEU A 27 -22.29 8.50 -6.21
N ASN A 28 -22.86 7.80 -5.21
CA ASN A 28 -23.75 6.65 -5.37
C ASN A 28 -23.24 5.60 -6.38
N LEU A 29 -21.97 5.22 -6.26
CA LEU A 29 -21.38 4.17 -7.09
C LEU A 29 -21.59 2.80 -6.41
N ASP A 30 -22.21 1.85 -7.11
CA ASP A 30 -22.56 0.49 -6.61
C ASP A 30 -21.36 -0.41 -6.25
N ALA A 31 -20.12 0.06 -6.40
CA ALA A 31 -18.89 -0.72 -6.15
C ALA A 31 -18.41 -0.68 -4.68
N THR A 32 -19.30 -0.43 -3.71
CA THR A 32 -18.93 -0.32 -2.28
C THR A 32 -18.55 -1.65 -1.65
N ASP A 33 -19.18 -2.75 -2.05
CA ASP A 33 -19.02 -4.05 -1.37
C ASP A 33 -17.61 -4.63 -1.52
N SER A 34 -17.00 -4.49 -2.70
CA SER A 34 -15.61 -4.90 -2.93
C SER A 34 -14.63 -4.03 -2.12
N LYS A 35 -14.84 -2.71 -2.09
CA LYS A 35 -14.02 -1.78 -1.30
C LYS A 35 -14.10 -2.10 0.20
N ASP A 36 -15.29 -2.44 0.68
CA ASP A 36 -15.51 -2.78 2.09
C ASP A 36 -14.79 -4.07 2.50
N GLY A 37 -14.74 -5.08 1.62
CA GLY A 37 -13.95 -6.30 1.85
C GLY A 37 -12.44 -6.05 1.91
N HIS A 38 -11.91 -5.16 1.06
CA HIS A 38 -10.49 -4.77 1.11
C HIS A 38 -10.14 -4.01 2.38
N ILE A 39 -10.99 -3.06 2.80
CA ILE A 39 -10.79 -2.30 4.03
C ILE A 39 -10.82 -3.23 5.24
N ALA A 40 -11.77 -4.16 5.31
CA ALA A 40 -11.86 -5.12 6.41
C ALA A 40 -10.59 -5.97 6.56
N ARG A 41 -10.07 -6.55 5.47
CA ARG A 41 -8.80 -7.29 5.49
C ARG A 41 -7.62 -6.42 5.90
N SER A 42 -7.55 -5.17 5.44
CA SER A 42 -6.46 -4.26 5.81
C SER A 42 -6.51 -3.84 7.29
N LEU A 43 -7.70 -3.71 7.88
CA LEU A 43 -7.86 -3.49 9.32
C LEU A 43 -7.43 -4.72 10.14
N GLU A 44 -7.76 -5.92 9.67
CA GLU A 44 -7.30 -7.17 10.29
C GLU A 44 -5.77 -7.29 10.23
N GLN A 45 -5.16 -7.02 9.07
CA GLN A 45 -3.70 -6.96 8.93
C GLN A 45 -3.06 -5.91 9.84
N PHE A 46 -3.71 -4.76 10.04
CA PHE A 46 -3.22 -3.73 10.96
C PHE A 46 -3.32 -4.17 12.42
N ARG A 47 -4.40 -4.85 12.80
CA ARG A 47 -4.57 -5.45 14.13
C ARG A 47 -3.52 -6.52 14.42
N ASP A 48 -3.30 -7.44 13.49
CA ASP A 48 -2.31 -8.52 13.63
C ASP A 48 -0.89 -7.94 13.73
N GLY A 49 -0.62 -6.89 12.95
CA GLY A 49 0.64 -6.14 13.01
C GLY A 49 0.86 -5.45 14.38
N LEU A 50 -0.19 -4.89 14.99
CA LEU A 50 -0.13 -4.33 16.34
C LEU A 50 0.14 -5.41 17.41
N GLU A 51 -0.46 -6.58 17.28
CA GLU A 51 -0.21 -7.70 18.19
C GLU A 51 1.22 -8.24 18.06
N ALA A 52 1.71 -8.39 16.84
CA ALA A 52 3.10 -8.75 16.56
C ALA A 52 4.07 -7.71 17.15
N LEU A 53 3.75 -6.42 17.07
CA LEU A 53 4.57 -5.34 17.62
C LEU A 53 4.61 -5.37 19.17
N ARG A 54 3.49 -5.67 19.84
CA ARG A 54 3.46 -5.90 21.30
C ARG A 54 4.30 -7.11 21.70
N GLY A 55 4.21 -8.20 20.94
CA GLY A 55 5.04 -9.39 21.16
C GLY A 55 6.53 -9.10 20.99
N GLU A 56 6.88 -8.29 20.00
CA GLU A 56 8.26 -7.85 19.75
C GLU A 56 8.78 -6.95 20.88
N GLN A 57 7.97 -6.03 21.40
CA GLN A 57 8.31 -5.24 22.59
C GLN A 57 8.66 -6.13 23.77
N ALA A 58 7.80 -7.09 24.12
CA ALA A 58 8.02 -8.00 25.24
C ALA A 58 9.30 -8.85 25.05
N ARG A 59 9.59 -9.26 23.81
CA ARG A 59 10.81 -9.99 23.48
C ARG A 59 12.07 -9.15 23.67
N LEU A 60 12.05 -7.88 23.27
CA LEU A 60 13.18 -6.95 23.43
C LEU A 60 13.44 -6.62 24.90
N GLU A 61 12.37 -6.46 25.69
CA GLU A 61 12.47 -6.31 27.15
C GLU A 61 13.12 -7.54 27.81
N GLU A 62 12.74 -8.76 27.42
CA GLU A 62 13.35 -10.00 27.93
C GLU A 62 14.81 -10.18 27.46
N ALA A 63 15.13 -9.70 26.25
CA ALA A 63 16.49 -9.73 25.71
C ALA A 63 17.42 -8.66 26.31
N GLY A 64 16.88 -7.72 27.10
CA GLY A 64 17.64 -6.61 27.70
C GLY A 64 17.98 -5.48 26.73
N ASP A 65 17.30 -5.40 25.59
CA ASP A 65 17.40 -4.28 24.64
C ASP A 65 16.37 -3.20 24.99
N GLU A 66 16.71 -2.41 26.01
CA GLU A 66 15.85 -1.37 26.57
C GLU A 66 15.56 -0.24 25.56
N ASP A 67 16.51 0.10 24.70
CA ASP A 67 16.36 1.14 23.69
C ASP A 67 15.35 0.72 22.61
N GLY A 68 15.48 -0.50 22.09
CA GLY A 68 14.52 -1.05 21.13
C GLY A 68 13.11 -1.16 21.71
N ALA A 69 12.97 -1.69 22.93
CA ALA A 69 11.69 -1.78 23.62
C ALA A 69 11.05 -0.40 23.84
N PHE A 70 11.84 0.61 24.23
CA PHE A 70 11.34 1.97 24.47
C PHE A 70 10.77 2.59 23.19
N THR A 71 11.45 2.47 22.05
CA THR A 71 10.95 3.02 20.77
C THR A 71 9.61 2.41 20.35
N ILE A 72 9.43 1.11 20.58
CA ILE A 72 8.15 0.44 20.32
C ILE A 72 7.08 0.94 21.30
N SER A 73 7.41 1.04 22.59
CA SER A 73 6.49 1.50 23.63
C SER A 73 5.98 2.93 23.41
N ASP A 74 6.80 3.82 22.81
CA ASP A 74 6.45 5.21 22.51
C ASP A 74 5.47 5.31 21.32
N THR A 75 5.66 4.47 20.30
CA THR A 75 4.86 4.49 19.06
C THR A 75 3.55 3.71 19.15
N LEU A 76 3.51 2.67 19.99
CA LEU A 76 2.41 1.73 20.10
C LEU A 76 1.06 2.35 20.53
N PRO A 77 1.00 3.27 21.52
CA PRO A 77 -0.25 3.94 21.88
C PRO A 77 -0.83 4.76 20.73
N GLY A 78 0.03 5.39 19.93
CA GLY A 78 -0.37 6.18 18.76
C GLY A 78 -1.02 5.30 17.68
N LEU A 79 -0.36 4.19 17.32
CA LEU A 79 -0.89 3.24 16.34
C LEU A 79 -2.20 2.58 16.81
N GLN A 80 -2.31 2.26 18.10
CA GLN A 80 -3.53 1.69 18.67
C GLN A 80 -4.71 2.65 18.58
N LYS A 81 -4.49 3.93 18.92
CA LYS A 81 -5.52 4.96 18.77
C LYS A 81 -5.95 5.11 17.30
N GLN A 82 -5.01 5.09 16.36
CA GLN A 82 -5.34 5.16 14.93
C GLN A 82 -6.17 3.96 14.47
N TYR A 83 -5.83 2.76 14.92
CA TYR A 83 -6.63 1.56 14.63
C TYR A 83 -8.07 1.69 15.14
N ASP A 84 -8.25 2.15 16.37
CA ASP A 84 -9.58 2.33 16.97
C ASP A 84 -10.38 3.39 16.19
N ASP A 85 -9.74 4.50 15.82
CA ASP A 85 -10.36 5.58 15.04
C ASP A 85 -10.74 5.16 13.61
N LEU A 86 -9.92 4.35 12.94
CA LEU A 86 -10.19 3.85 11.58
C LEU A 86 -11.28 2.78 11.59
N THR A 87 -11.27 1.92 12.61
CA THR A 87 -12.31 0.90 12.82
C THR A 87 -13.66 1.54 13.10
N ALA A 88 -13.70 2.57 13.95
CA ALA A 88 -14.92 3.34 14.21
C ALA A 88 -15.50 3.93 12.92
N GLN A 89 -14.64 4.53 12.08
CA GLN A 89 -15.06 5.12 10.80
C GLN A 89 -15.52 4.09 9.78
N PHE A 90 -14.87 2.93 9.73
CA PHE A 90 -15.29 1.84 8.85
C PHE A 90 -16.71 1.37 9.18
N HIS A 91 -17.06 1.27 10.47
CA HIS A 91 -18.41 0.90 10.93
C HIS A 91 -19.41 2.06 10.94
N GLY A 92 -19.03 3.25 10.46
CA GLY A 92 -19.93 4.41 10.35
C GLY A 92 -20.02 5.28 11.61
N PHE A 93 -19.21 5.01 12.64
CA PHE A 93 -19.12 5.84 13.84
C PHE A 93 -18.08 6.94 13.64
N SER A 94 -18.52 8.09 13.13
CA SER A 94 -17.66 9.26 12.91
C SER A 94 -17.78 10.28 14.06
N SER A 95 -16.64 10.74 14.56
CA SER A 95 -16.49 11.83 15.53
C SER A 95 -15.48 12.85 14.99
N PRO A 96 -15.42 14.10 15.52
CA PRO A 96 -14.43 15.08 15.04
C PRO A 96 -12.99 14.59 15.18
N SER A 97 -12.71 13.79 16.23
CA SER A 97 -11.39 13.18 16.44
C SER A 97 -11.08 12.15 15.35
N THR A 98 -12.00 11.25 15.04
CA THR A 98 -11.77 10.22 14.01
C THR A 98 -11.65 10.85 12.62
N ALA A 99 -12.44 11.89 12.32
CA ALA A 99 -12.34 12.65 11.07
C ALA A 99 -10.98 13.35 10.92
N SER A 100 -10.41 13.84 12.03
CA SER A 100 -9.05 14.41 12.01
C SER A 100 -7.99 13.33 11.74
N THR A 101 -8.14 12.14 12.33
CA THR A 101 -7.25 10.99 12.07
C THR A 101 -7.32 10.52 10.61
N LEU A 102 -8.48 10.64 9.95
CA LEU A 102 -8.66 10.25 8.56
C LEU A 102 -8.05 11.24 7.56
N THR A 103 -8.16 12.53 7.86
CA THR A 103 -7.76 13.59 6.92
C THR A 103 -6.29 14.01 7.05
N HIS A 104 -5.60 13.56 8.11
CA HIS A 104 -4.16 13.81 8.29
C HIS A 104 -3.33 12.55 7.98
N PRO A 105 -2.38 12.62 7.03
CA PRO A 105 -1.46 11.52 6.77
C PRO A 105 -0.43 11.39 7.90
N ASN A 106 0.08 10.19 8.10
CA ASN A 106 1.24 9.94 8.95
C ASN A 106 2.53 10.32 8.20
N ASP A 107 2.57 10.10 6.88
CA ASP A 107 3.67 10.52 6.01
C ASP A 107 3.34 11.84 5.27
N PRO A 108 4.13 12.92 5.43
CA PRO A 108 3.88 14.19 4.75
C PRO A 108 3.93 14.10 3.22
N VAL A 109 4.60 13.09 2.64
CA VAL A 109 4.65 12.90 1.18
C VAL A 109 3.25 12.60 0.61
N LEU A 110 2.37 11.98 1.41
CA LEU A 110 1.02 11.61 1.00
C LEU A 110 0.02 12.77 1.13
N ALA A 111 0.41 13.93 1.66
CA ALA A 111 -0.52 15.04 1.90
C ALA A 111 -1.33 15.45 0.66
N GLY A 112 -0.72 15.45 -0.53
CA GLY A 112 -1.42 15.75 -1.79
C GLY A 112 -2.54 14.75 -2.09
N ASP A 113 -2.31 13.46 -1.85
CA ASP A 113 -3.30 12.41 -2.11
C ASP A 113 -4.51 12.54 -1.17
N PHE A 114 -4.27 12.91 0.08
CA PHE A 114 -5.33 13.17 1.06
C PHE A 114 -6.13 14.43 0.72
N GLU A 115 -5.49 15.50 0.24
CA GLU A 115 -6.18 16.69 -0.27
C GLU A 115 -7.05 16.37 -1.51
N HIS A 116 -6.55 15.51 -2.40
CA HIS A 116 -7.31 15.04 -3.55
C HIS A 116 -8.49 14.15 -3.16
N ALA A 117 -8.31 13.24 -2.21
CA ALA A 117 -9.36 12.34 -1.74
C ALA A 117 -10.47 13.07 -0.97
N THR A 118 -10.15 14.18 -0.29
CA THR A 118 -11.12 15.00 0.46
C THR A 118 -11.85 16.03 -0.41
N SER A 119 -11.31 16.42 -1.58
CA SER A 119 -11.91 17.43 -2.46
C SER A 119 -13.02 16.86 -3.36
N THR A 120 -14.25 16.83 -2.83
CA THR A 120 -15.46 16.50 -3.59
C THR A 120 -15.80 17.64 -4.56
N SER A 121 -15.58 17.45 -5.86
CA SER A 121 -16.06 18.38 -6.89
C SER A 121 -17.50 18.05 -7.29
N THR A 122 -18.48 18.60 -6.57
CA THR A 122 -19.87 18.67 -7.01
C THR A 122 -20.03 19.81 -8.02
N THR A 123 -20.08 19.51 -9.32
CA THR A 123 -20.69 20.40 -10.31
C THR A 123 -21.86 19.68 -10.94
N THR A 124 -22.97 19.68 -10.21
CA THR A 124 -24.31 19.42 -10.76
C THR A 124 -25.11 20.70 -10.55
N THR A 125 -25.24 21.52 -11.59
CA THR A 125 -26.27 22.56 -11.65
C THR A 125 -27.13 22.30 -12.88
N LEU A 126 -28.40 22.00 -12.64
CA LEU A 126 -29.47 22.00 -13.64
C LEU A 126 -29.53 23.35 -14.37
N PRO A 127 -30.00 23.40 -15.64
CA PRO A 127 -30.07 24.66 -16.38
C PRO A 127 -31.32 25.46 -15.97
N PRO A 128 -31.20 26.76 -15.62
CA PRO A 128 -32.34 27.65 -15.64
C PRO A 128 -32.56 28.21 -17.06
N THR A 129 -33.80 28.09 -17.50
CA THR A 129 -34.44 28.77 -18.62
C THR A 129 -34.30 30.30 -18.55
N GLY A 130 -33.91 30.97 -19.65
CA GLY A 130 -34.11 32.43 -19.83
C GLY A 130 -33.09 33.12 -20.75
N PRO A 131 -33.44 34.24 -21.44
CA PRO A 131 -33.14 34.39 -22.88
C PRO A 131 -32.04 35.41 -23.25
N ALA A 132 -31.51 35.19 -24.45
CA ALA A 132 -31.04 36.14 -25.46
C ALA A 132 -29.97 37.22 -25.15
N SER A 133 -29.07 37.32 -26.14
CA SER A 133 -28.46 38.53 -26.70
C SER A 133 -26.99 38.82 -26.38
N SER A 134 -26.20 38.64 -27.45
CA SER A 134 -25.29 39.64 -28.04
C SER A 134 -24.01 40.07 -27.30
N LEU A 135 -22.94 39.99 -28.10
CA LEU A 135 -21.78 40.89 -28.16
C LEU A 135 -20.63 40.63 -27.16
N ARG A 136 -19.60 39.97 -27.71
CA ARG A 136 -18.15 40.10 -27.43
C ARG A 136 -17.69 41.59 -27.31
N PRO A 137 -16.44 41.93 -26.87
CA PRO A 137 -15.35 41.10 -26.31
C PRO A 137 -14.54 41.74 -25.13
N LYS A 138 -13.57 40.95 -24.64
CA LYS A 138 -12.23 41.31 -24.09
C LYS A 138 -12.10 41.44 -22.55
N GLY A 139 -11.29 40.54 -21.99
CA GLY A 139 -10.59 40.71 -20.72
C GLY A 139 -10.75 39.55 -19.74
N GLN A 140 -9.68 38.76 -19.59
CA GLN A 140 -9.33 37.96 -18.40
C GLN A 140 -10.32 36.87 -17.90
N ARG A 141 -9.94 35.59 -18.07
CA ARG A 141 -9.66 34.60 -16.98
C ARG A 141 -9.74 33.15 -17.47
N SER A 142 -8.64 32.42 -17.20
CA SER A 142 -8.55 31.07 -16.61
C SER A 142 -9.66 30.05 -16.90
N VAL A 143 -9.29 28.92 -17.51
CA VAL A 143 -9.79 27.59 -17.13
C VAL A 143 -8.61 26.60 -17.08
N SER A 144 -8.16 26.30 -15.86
CA SER A 144 -7.23 25.22 -15.55
C SER A 144 -7.98 23.89 -15.69
N SER A 145 -7.64 23.09 -16.70
CA SER A 145 -7.95 21.66 -16.74
C SER A 145 -6.87 20.91 -15.96
N LYS A 146 -7.23 20.46 -14.75
CA LYS A 146 -6.36 19.62 -13.91
C LYS A 146 -6.16 18.27 -14.58
N THR A 147 -4.93 18.02 -15.02
CA THR A 147 -4.42 16.69 -15.42
C THR A 147 -3.78 16.04 -14.20
N VAL A 148 -4.13 14.78 -13.93
CA VAL A 148 -3.49 13.93 -12.93
C VAL A 148 -2.16 13.43 -13.49
N ARG A 149 -1.04 13.70 -12.79
CA ARG A 149 0.30 13.18 -13.11
C ARG A 149 0.79 12.34 -11.95
N PHE A 150 1.07 11.06 -12.21
CA PHE A 150 1.91 10.23 -11.35
C PHE A 150 3.38 10.47 -11.75
N THR A 151 4.23 10.79 -10.78
CA THR A 151 5.68 10.86 -10.97
C THR A 151 6.33 9.82 -10.07
N ASP A 152 6.64 8.65 -10.63
CA ASP A 152 7.59 7.70 -10.05
C ASP A 152 8.98 8.02 -10.62
N ASN A 153 9.76 8.84 -9.92
CA ASN A 153 11.23 8.74 -9.93
C ASN A 153 11.84 9.46 -8.72
N PRO A 154 12.50 8.75 -7.79
CA PRO A 154 13.10 9.38 -6.61
C PRO A 154 14.50 9.93 -6.95
N SER A 155 14.62 11.26 -7.07
CA SER A 155 15.93 11.94 -7.04
C SER A 155 16.34 12.23 -5.58
N PRO A 156 17.63 12.08 -5.21
CA PRO A 156 18.10 12.22 -3.83
C PRO A 156 18.17 13.69 -3.37
N PRO A 157 18.20 13.96 -2.05
CA PRO A 157 17.96 15.28 -1.50
C PRO A 157 19.13 16.24 -1.73
N ALA A 158 18.79 17.46 -2.18
CA ALA A 158 19.70 18.59 -2.29
C ALA A 158 20.12 19.10 -0.90
N GLY A 159 21.25 18.61 -0.40
CA GLY A 159 22.03 19.24 0.66
C GLY A 159 23.06 20.20 0.06
N ALA A 160 23.03 21.45 0.50
CA ALA A 160 23.89 22.52 0.03
C ALA A 160 25.40 22.22 0.16
N ALA A 161 26.10 22.08 -0.98
CA ALA A 161 27.50 22.49 -1.15
C ALA A 161 27.90 22.45 -2.63
N ASN A 162 28.56 23.51 -3.08
CA ASN A 162 29.37 23.61 -4.31
C ASN A 162 28.64 23.66 -5.67
N ARG A 163 28.25 24.88 -6.07
CA ARG A 163 28.09 25.26 -7.48
C ARG A 163 29.46 25.24 -8.15
N THR A 164 29.76 24.24 -9.00
CA THR A 164 30.75 24.36 -10.12
C THR A 164 30.86 23.14 -11.06
N ALA A 165 30.04 22.07 -10.96
CA ALA A 165 30.30 20.86 -11.78
C ALA A 165 29.04 20.11 -12.28
N VAL A 166 27.98 20.80 -12.74
CA VAL A 166 26.75 20.15 -13.26
C VAL A 166 26.31 20.79 -14.57
N GLU A 167 27.18 20.79 -15.59
CA GLU A 167 26.80 21.20 -16.95
C GLU A 167 26.94 20.05 -17.97
N GLU A 168 27.53 18.90 -17.62
CA GLU A 168 27.83 17.81 -18.58
C GLU A 168 26.83 16.64 -18.57
N ASP A 169 26.02 16.47 -17.51
CA ASP A 169 25.16 15.27 -17.35
C ASP A 169 23.70 15.45 -17.85
N GLU A 170 23.22 16.68 -18.06
CA GLU A 170 21.83 16.90 -18.52
C GLU A 170 21.66 16.68 -20.03
N GLU A 171 22.68 16.97 -20.85
CA GLU A 171 22.61 16.78 -22.30
C GLU A 171 22.53 15.31 -22.73
N ALA A 172 23.15 14.40 -21.97
CA ALA A 172 23.17 12.97 -22.29
C ALA A 172 21.81 12.29 -22.07
N ALA A 173 21.10 12.66 -21.00
CA ALA A 173 19.75 12.15 -20.71
C ALA A 173 18.71 12.67 -21.72
N ASP A 174 18.89 13.91 -22.19
CA ASP A 174 18.01 14.51 -23.20
C ASP A 174 18.17 13.88 -24.59
N LEU A 175 19.39 13.47 -24.96
CA LEU A 175 19.66 12.77 -26.22
C LEU A 175 19.07 11.35 -26.25
N GLU A 176 19.05 10.64 -25.12
CA GLU A 176 18.49 9.28 -25.03
C GLU A 176 16.95 9.30 -25.06
N ALA A 177 16.33 10.26 -24.37
CA ALA A 177 14.88 10.45 -24.39
C ALA A 177 14.36 10.88 -25.78
N GLN A 178 15.10 11.72 -26.50
CA GLN A 178 14.75 12.13 -27.88
C GLN A 178 14.82 10.97 -28.87
N ARG A 179 15.78 10.05 -28.69
CA ARG A 179 15.92 8.86 -29.54
C ARG A 179 14.82 7.82 -29.33
N LEU A 180 14.29 7.70 -28.11
CA LEU A 180 13.26 6.70 -27.79
C LEU A 180 11.83 7.19 -28.09
N PHE A 181 11.54 8.48 -27.89
CA PHE A 181 10.18 9.02 -27.94
C PHE A 181 9.94 10.07 -29.04
N GLY A 182 10.96 10.46 -29.80
CA GLY A 182 10.83 11.31 -30.99
C GLY A 182 10.24 12.70 -30.77
N ARG A 183 10.06 13.14 -29.51
CA ARG A 183 9.56 14.47 -29.15
C ARG A 183 10.37 15.07 -27.99
N PRO A 184 10.73 16.36 -28.04
CA PRO A 184 11.36 17.05 -26.93
C PRO A 184 10.44 17.07 -25.70
N ARG A 185 11.02 16.99 -24.50
CA ARG A 185 10.29 17.22 -23.25
C ARG A 185 9.66 18.62 -23.27
N TYR A 186 8.42 18.71 -22.80
CA TYR A 186 7.68 19.95 -22.69
C TYR A 186 8.41 20.91 -21.73
N ARG A 187 8.87 22.06 -22.24
CA ARG A 187 9.52 23.15 -21.48
C ARG A 187 8.47 24.21 -21.21
N ASP A 188 8.39 24.71 -19.98
CA ASP A 188 7.48 25.80 -19.58
C ASP A 188 7.96 27.18 -20.11
N ASP A 189 8.31 27.26 -21.40
CA ASP A 189 8.58 28.51 -22.11
C ASP A 189 7.45 28.70 -23.14
N PRO A 190 6.67 29.80 -23.12
CA PRO A 190 5.55 30.01 -24.04
C PRO A 190 6.00 30.35 -25.46
N GLU A 191 6.87 29.53 -26.05
CA GLU A 191 6.86 29.31 -27.49
C GLU A 191 6.07 28.03 -27.74
N ALA A 192 4.75 28.14 -27.58
CA ALA A 192 3.88 27.30 -28.39
C ALA A 192 4.34 27.53 -29.84
N GLY A 193 4.85 26.48 -30.48
CA GLY A 193 5.15 26.52 -31.90
C GLY A 193 3.97 27.13 -32.65
N PRO A 194 4.21 27.88 -33.74
CA PRO A 194 3.21 28.71 -34.40
C PRO A 194 1.91 27.92 -34.51
N ASP A 195 0.81 28.48 -33.98
CA ASP A 195 -0.49 27.84 -34.04
C ASP A 195 -0.72 27.50 -35.52
N PRO A 196 -0.80 26.21 -35.90
CA PRO A 196 -0.82 25.81 -37.30
C PRO A 196 -2.01 26.42 -38.03
N THR A 197 -2.99 26.94 -37.30
CA THR A 197 -4.18 27.61 -37.83
C THR A 197 -4.02 29.12 -38.05
N GLU A 198 -2.93 29.77 -37.60
CA GLU A 198 -2.73 31.23 -37.71
C GLU A 198 -2.68 31.73 -39.16
N GLU A 199 -2.11 30.94 -40.08
CA GLU A 199 -2.02 31.27 -41.50
C GLU A 199 -3.12 30.60 -42.36
N MET A 200 -4.00 29.80 -41.74
CA MET A 200 -5.02 29.03 -42.45
C MET A 200 -6.31 29.84 -42.65
N THR A 201 -6.93 29.68 -43.82
CA THR A 201 -8.27 30.26 -44.05
C THR A 201 -9.35 29.52 -43.26
N ASN A 202 -10.47 30.17 -42.92
CA ASN A 202 -11.57 29.55 -42.15
C ASN A 202 -12.03 28.17 -42.67
N ARG A 203 -12.01 27.95 -44.00
CA ARG A 203 -12.34 26.64 -44.59
C ARG A 203 -11.24 25.59 -44.36
N GLN A 204 -9.98 26.00 -44.41
CA GLN A 204 -8.84 25.14 -44.10
C GLN A 204 -8.78 24.81 -42.60
N ILE A 205 -9.10 25.77 -41.71
CA ILE A 205 -9.22 25.54 -40.27
C ILE A 205 -10.31 24.51 -39.97
N HIS A 206 -11.46 24.61 -40.66
CA HIS A 206 -12.53 23.63 -40.51
C HIS A 206 -12.11 22.22 -40.94
N ALA A 207 -11.47 22.09 -42.11
CA ALA A 207 -10.97 20.81 -42.58
C ALA A 207 -9.90 20.22 -41.63
N TYR A 208 -9.00 21.07 -41.13
CA TYR A 208 -7.99 20.68 -40.14
C TYR A 208 -8.63 20.16 -38.84
N HIS A 209 -9.64 20.86 -38.32
CA HIS A 209 -10.35 20.41 -37.11
C HIS A 209 -11.11 19.10 -37.34
N GLU A 210 -11.69 18.89 -38.52
CA GLU A 210 -12.36 17.63 -38.87
C GLU A 210 -11.38 16.45 -38.85
N ASP A 211 -10.18 16.63 -39.39
CA ASP A 211 -9.11 15.62 -39.33
C ASP A 211 -8.61 15.37 -37.90
N VAL A 212 -8.45 16.44 -37.11
CA VAL A 212 -8.03 16.33 -35.70
C VAL A 212 -9.09 15.64 -34.84
N LEU A 213 -10.38 15.86 -35.10
CA LEU A 213 -11.46 15.17 -34.41
C LEU A 213 -11.50 13.68 -34.79
N ARG A 214 -11.30 13.37 -36.08
CA ARG A 214 -11.23 11.99 -36.56
C ARG A 214 -10.06 11.21 -35.96
N ASP A 215 -8.88 11.84 -35.86
CA ASP A 215 -7.71 11.20 -35.24
C ASP A 215 -7.93 10.94 -33.74
N GLN A 216 -8.60 11.87 -33.05
CA GLN A 216 -8.96 11.67 -31.63
C GLN A 216 -9.97 10.53 -31.44
N ASP A 217 -11.00 10.44 -32.28
CA ASP A 217 -11.96 9.32 -32.22
C ASP A 217 -11.24 7.98 -32.43
N GLU A 218 -10.30 7.90 -33.37
CA GLU A 218 -9.51 6.68 -33.59
C GLU A 218 -8.62 6.34 -32.38
N GLN A 219 -8.07 7.35 -31.69
CA GLN A 219 -7.35 7.15 -30.44
C GLN A 219 -8.26 6.68 -29.30
N LEU A 220 -9.49 7.21 -29.21
CA LEU A 220 -10.48 6.80 -28.22
C LEU A 220 -10.96 5.36 -28.45
N ASP A 221 -11.11 4.93 -29.70
CA ASP A 221 -11.45 3.53 -30.01
C ASP A 221 -10.34 2.57 -29.59
N ARG A 222 -9.07 2.94 -29.83
CA ARG A 222 -7.90 2.17 -29.38
C ARG A 222 -7.83 2.11 -27.86
N LEU A 223 -8.10 3.23 -27.19
CA LEU A 223 -8.17 3.29 -25.74
C LEU A 223 -9.32 2.43 -25.20
N GLY A 224 -10.52 2.51 -25.79
CA GLY A 224 -11.67 1.69 -25.43
C GLY A 224 -11.36 0.19 -25.56
N ALA A 225 -10.68 -0.22 -26.63
CA ALA A 225 -10.24 -1.60 -26.80
C ALA A 225 -9.22 -2.05 -25.74
N SER A 226 -8.31 -1.16 -25.30
CA SER A 226 -7.38 -1.45 -24.21
C SER A 226 -8.07 -1.56 -22.85
N ILE A 227 -9.04 -0.68 -22.56
CA ILE A 227 -9.84 -0.72 -21.33
C ILE A 227 -10.68 -2.00 -21.27
N ALA A 228 -11.26 -2.42 -22.40
CA ALA A 228 -12.00 -3.69 -22.48
C ALA A 228 -11.11 -4.89 -22.14
N ARG A 229 -9.89 -4.95 -22.69
CA ARG A 229 -8.90 -5.99 -22.35
C ARG A 229 -8.46 -5.92 -20.89
N GLN A 230 -8.26 -4.71 -20.36
CA GLN A 230 -7.90 -4.52 -18.95
C GLN A 230 -9.02 -5.00 -18.01
N ARG A 231 -10.28 -4.72 -18.36
CA ARG A 231 -11.45 -5.23 -17.62
C ARG A 231 -11.49 -6.76 -17.66
N GLU A 232 -11.25 -7.37 -18.81
CA GLU A 232 -11.16 -8.83 -18.93
C GLU A 232 -10.05 -9.41 -18.05
N LEU A 233 -8.86 -8.81 -18.07
CA LEU A 233 -7.76 -9.21 -17.19
C LEU A 233 -8.14 -9.06 -15.71
N SER A 234 -8.82 -7.97 -15.34
CA SER A 234 -9.28 -7.75 -13.97
C SER A 234 -10.28 -8.82 -13.51
N MET A 235 -11.18 -9.26 -14.37
CA MET A 235 -12.12 -10.34 -14.04
C MET A 235 -11.37 -11.66 -13.84
N ARG A 236 -10.41 -11.98 -14.71
CA ARG A 236 -9.58 -13.19 -14.56
C ARG A 236 -8.70 -13.17 -13.30
N ILE A 237 -8.18 -11.99 -12.93
CA ILE A 237 -7.46 -11.84 -11.67
C ILE A 237 -8.42 -12.06 -10.49
N GLY A 238 -9.66 -11.59 -10.58
CA GLY A 238 -10.70 -11.87 -9.59
C GLY A 238 -10.95 -13.37 -9.42
N ASP A 239 -11.21 -14.07 -10.52
CA ASP A 239 -11.45 -15.52 -10.50
C ASP A 239 -10.23 -16.30 -9.94
N GLU A 240 -9.01 -15.93 -10.33
CA GLU A 240 -7.78 -16.55 -9.82
C GLU A 240 -7.54 -16.24 -8.34
N LEU A 241 -7.91 -15.06 -7.85
CA LEU A 241 -7.85 -14.74 -6.43
C LEU A 241 -8.86 -15.57 -5.63
N ASP A 242 -10.07 -15.78 -6.14
CA ASP A 242 -11.06 -16.65 -5.52
C ASP A 242 -10.57 -18.11 -5.47
N ASP A 243 -9.95 -18.60 -6.55
CA ASP A 243 -9.31 -19.92 -6.59
C ASP A 243 -8.14 -20.02 -5.59
N GLN A 244 -7.33 -18.96 -5.45
CA GLN A 244 -6.24 -18.90 -4.48
C GLN A 244 -6.74 -18.90 -3.03
N VAL A 245 -7.90 -18.30 -2.74
CA VAL A 245 -8.53 -18.40 -1.40
C VAL A 245 -8.88 -19.85 -1.10
N ALA A 246 -9.47 -20.57 -2.06
CA ALA A 246 -9.77 -21.99 -1.89
C ALA A 246 -8.50 -22.84 -1.69
N LEU A 247 -7.42 -22.51 -2.39
CA LEU A 247 -6.13 -23.17 -2.21
C LEU A 247 -5.49 -22.85 -0.84
N LEU A 248 -5.63 -21.63 -0.34
CA LEU A 248 -5.16 -21.25 0.99
C LEU A 248 -5.89 -22.02 2.10
N ASP A 249 -7.21 -22.23 1.96
CA ASP A 249 -7.97 -23.06 2.90
C ASP A 249 -7.46 -24.51 2.93
N GLU A 250 -7.13 -25.10 1.76
CA GLU A 250 -6.54 -26.45 1.69
C GLU A 250 -5.14 -26.48 2.33
N VAL A 251 -4.34 -25.43 2.12
CA VAL A 251 -3.02 -25.29 2.76
C VAL A 251 -3.16 -25.20 4.27
N ASP A 252 -4.13 -24.46 4.79
CA ASP A 252 -4.38 -24.37 6.24
C ASP A 252 -4.74 -25.74 6.84
N GLU A 253 -5.62 -26.49 6.17
CA GLU A 253 -5.95 -27.86 6.58
C GLU A 253 -4.71 -28.78 6.56
N HIS A 254 -3.82 -28.59 5.59
CA HIS A 254 -2.54 -29.32 5.51
C HIS A 254 -1.62 -28.96 6.66
N VAL A 255 -1.50 -27.67 6.99
CA VAL A 255 -0.71 -27.16 8.12
C VAL A 255 -1.22 -27.75 9.43
N ASP A 256 -2.54 -27.75 9.67
CA ASP A 256 -3.16 -28.35 10.86
C ASP A 256 -2.84 -29.85 10.99
N ARG A 257 -2.94 -30.59 9.89
CA ARG A 257 -2.57 -32.02 9.85
C ARG A 257 -1.08 -32.22 10.14
N HIS A 258 -0.20 -31.38 9.60
CA HIS A 258 1.23 -31.44 9.86
C HIS A 258 1.58 -31.10 11.31
N GLN A 259 0.94 -30.08 11.89
CA GLN A 259 1.08 -29.71 13.29
C GLN A 259 0.66 -30.87 14.21
N GLY A 260 -0.48 -31.52 13.93
CA GLY A 260 -0.93 -32.69 14.67
C GLY A 260 0.03 -33.89 14.58
N ARG A 261 0.77 -34.05 13.46
CA ARG A 261 1.83 -35.07 13.32
C ARG A 261 3.08 -34.69 14.09
N LEU A 262 3.50 -33.43 14.03
CA LEU A 262 4.64 -32.90 14.78
C LEU A 262 4.43 -33.02 16.29
N ASP A 263 3.23 -32.70 16.78
CA ASP A 263 2.88 -32.86 18.20
C ASP A 263 2.98 -34.31 18.67
N ARG A 264 2.50 -35.25 17.85
CA ARG A 264 2.63 -36.68 18.14
C ARG A 264 4.09 -37.12 18.15
N ALA A 265 4.87 -36.69 17.16
CA ALA A 265 6.30 -36.96 17.11
C ALA A 265 7.02 -36.39 18.34
N ARG A 266 6.73 -35.15 18.72
CA ARG A 266 7.28 -34.50 19.92
C ARG A 266 6.95 -35.26 21.20
N ARG A 267 5.70 -35.72 21.36
CA ARG A 267 5.28 -36.56 22.50
C ARG A 267 6.00 -37.92 22.52
N GLN A 268 6.24 -38.52 21.37
CA GLN A 268 6.99 -39.77 21.28
C GLN A 268 8.46 -39.59 21.65
N VAL A 269 9.11 -38.54 21.12
CA VAL A 269 10.48 -38.17 21.50
C VAL A 269 10.57 -37.89 23.00
N GLY A 270 9.60 -37.18 23.57
CA GLY A 270 9.54 -36.92 25.02
C GLY A 270 9.35 -38.18 25.88
N ARG A 271 8.64 -39.20 25.37
CA ARG A 271 8.54 -40.50 26.05
C ARG A 271 9.85 -41.27 25.98
N ILE A 272 10.51 -41.29 24.82
CA ILE A 272 11.79 -41.97 24.63
C ILE A 272 12.86 -41.34 25.51
N SER A 273 12.93 -40.01 25.58
CA SER A 273 13.91 -39.32 26.43
C SER A 273 13.70 -39.60 27.92
N ARG A 274 12.44 -39.64 28.39
CA ARG A 274 12.12 -40.01 29.77
C ARG A 274 12.44 -41.48 30.07
N ALA A 275 12.14 -42.40 29.14
CA ALA A 275 12.48 -43.81 29.29
C ALA A 275 14.01 -44.01 29.35
N ALA A 276 14.76 -43.37 28.46
CA ALA A 276 16.23 -43.41 28.46
C ALA A 276 16.83 -42.83 29.76
N ALA A 277 16.26 -41.76 30.31
CA ALA A 277 16.70 -41.19 31.58
C ALA A 277 16.44 -42.12 32.79
N ALA A 278 15.36 -42.88 32.77
CA ALA A 278 15.06 -43.89 33.79
C ALA A 278 16.07 -45.05 33.74
N ASP A 279 16.34 -45.56 32.53
CA ASP A 279 17.36 -46.60 32.32
C ASP A 279 18.76 -46.13 32.74
N ALA A 280 19.13 -44.89 32.42
CA ALA A 280 20.41 -44.32 32.84
C ALA A 280 20.53 -44.24 34.38
N ARG A 281 19.46 -43.89 35.10
CA ARG A 281 19.44 -43.92 36.57
C ARG A 281 19.58 -45.33 37.12
N GLN A 282 18.91 -46.30 36.52
CA GLN A 282 18.99 -47.69 36.95
C GLN A 282 20.40 -48.25 36.71
N MET A 283 21.01 -47.96 35.55
CA MET A 283 22.39 -48.32 35.25
C MET A 283 23.38 -47.66 36.22
N ALA A 284 23.20 -46.36 36.53
CA ALA A 284 24.04 -45.67 37.51
C ALA A 284 23.93 -46.30 38.92
N ALA A 285 22.74 -46.70 39.34
CA ALA A 285 22.53 -47.39 40.62
C ALA A 285 23.23 -48.76 40.67
N ILE A 286 23.17 -49.54 39.58
CA ILE A 286 23.88 -50.82 39.46
C ILE A 286 25.40 -50.62 39.57
N VAL A 287 25.95 -49.64 38.85
CA VAL A 287 27.39 -49.32 38.90
C VAL A 287 27.81 -48.88 40.30
N ALA A 288 27.01 -48.05 40.98
CA ALA A 288 27.28 -47.63 42.35
C ALA A 288 27.30 -48.82 43.33
N LEU A 289 26.35 -49.76 43.21
CA LEU A 289 26.33 -50.98 44.03
C LEU A 289 27.56 -51.86 43.82
N ILE A 290 28.03 -52.00 42.57
CA ILE A 290 29.26 -52.76 42.26
C ILE A 290 30.48 -52.11 42.92
N ILE A 291 30.60 -50.78 42.87
CA ILE A 291 31.70 -50.06 43.51
C ILE A 291 31.68 -50.28 45.03
N ILE A 292 30.50 -50.17 45.66
CA ILE A 292 30.32 -50.41 47.10
C ILE A 292 30.74 -51.84 47.47
N LEU A 293 30.35 -52.84 46.67
CA LEU A 293 30.73 -54.24 46.90
C LEU A 293 32.24 -54.43 46.86
N ILE A 294 32.92 -53.83 45.89
CA ILE A 294 34.39 -53.91 45.75
C ILE A 294 35.05 -53.28 46.99
N LEU A 295 34.57 -52.13 47.46
CA LEU A 295 35.09 -51.47 48.67
C LEU A 295 34.90 -52.33 49.92
N LEU A 296 33.76 -52.99 50.08
CA LEU A 296 33.50 -53.90 51.20
C LEU A 296 34.45 -55.10 51.21
N ILE A 297 34.69 -55.71 50.04
CA ILE A 297 35.65 -56.82 49.91
C ILE A 297 37.06 -56.36 50.25
N ALA A 298 37.46 -55.17 49.77
CA ALA A 298 38.79 -54.62 50.05
C ALA A 298 38.98 -54.23 51.52
N TRP A 299 37.92 -53.85 52.23
CA TRP A 299 37.98 -53.53 53.66
C TRP A 299 37.94 -54.77 54.56
N LEU A 300 37.22 -55.82 54.15
CA LEU A 300 37.09 -57.08 54.89
C LEU A 300 38.34 -57.96 54.77
N LYS A 301 39.12 -57.81 53.69
CA LYS A 301 40.29 -58.61 53.37
C LYS A 301 41.58 -57.97 53.88
#